data_AF-A0A318UKN1-F1
#
_entry.id   AF-A0A318UKN1-F1
#
_cell.length_a   1.000
_cell.length_b   1.000
_cell.length_c   1.000
_cell.angle_alpha   90.00
_cell.angle_beta   90.00
_cell.angle_gamma   90.00
#
_symmetry.space_group_name_H-M   'P 1'
#
loop_
_entity.id
_entity.type
_entity.pdbx_description
1 polymer ?
#
loop_
_entity_poly.entity_id
_entity_poly.type
_entity_poly.pdbx_seq_one_letter_code
_entity_poly.pdbx_strand_id
1 'polypeptide(L)'
;MREVRHSFLSPILNIKAFSMKKLLTCIFFSVVCAGGFAQTKGTVTVVKDPLIDSLIEKRLELSKKTAPSTVKRGGALVAQMGFRVQVFYGSDRRQTFREQARFKAAYPKLNTYITYKEPNYYLRVGDFRTRLEAQRLMNELRKSFPTLFIFREKINAPALDSNNND
;
A
#
# COMPACT_ATOMS: atom_id res chain seq x y z
N MET A 1 84.78 14.41 38.76
CA MET A 1 83.57 15.11 38.26
C MET A 1 83.17 14.42 36.95
N ARG A 2 82.36 13.35 36.94
CA ARG A 2 80.88 13.21 37.06
C ARG A 2 80.10 13.77 35.84
N GLU A 3 79.83 12.87 34.89
CA GLU A 3 78.52 12.48 34.32
C GLU A 3 77.45 13.52 33.87
N VAL A 4 76.82 13.18 32.71
CA VAL A 4 75.36 12.97 32.50
C VAL A 4 74.47 14.04 31.84
N ARG A 5 73.96 13.61 30.66
CA ARG A 5 72.59 13.64 30.07
C ARG A 5 71.87 14.94 29.62
N HIS A 6 71.54 14.89 28.32
CA HIS A 6 70.23 15.03 27.64
C HIS A 6 69.39 16.32 27.71
N SER A 7 68.96 16.78 26.51
CA SER A 7 67.55 16.79 26.06
C SER A 7 67.50 17.20 24.56
N PHE A 8 67.19 16.30 23.61
CA PHE A 8 65.89 16.13 22.91
C PHE A 8 65.28 17.39 22.24
N LEU A 9 65.24 17.44 20.90
CA LEU A 9 64.02 17.33 20.06
C LEU A 9 64.34 17.41 18.54
N SER A 10 63.59 16.66 17.72
CA SER A 10 63.66 16.49 16.25
C SER A 10 62.32 16.94 15.60
N PRO A 11 61.98 16.62 14.33
CA PRO A 11 62.59 16.84 13.00
C PRO A 11 61.62 17.67 12.08
N ILE A 12 61.81 17.82 10.76
CA ILE A 12 61.02 17.17 9.67
C ILE A 12 61.73 17.40 8.31
N LEU A 13 61.66 16.36 7.48
CA LEU A 13 62.34 16.02 6.23
C LEU A 13 61.71 16.70 4.97
N ASN A 14 62.57 17.15 4.04
CA ASN A 14 62.19 17.85 2.79
C ASN A 14 62.18 16.92 1.55
N ILE A 15 61.30 17.26 0.62
CA ILE A 15 60.71 16.55 -0.54
C ILE A 15 61.73 16.15 -1.62
N LYS A 16 61.65 14.92 -2.14
CA LYS A 16 62.45 14.41 -3.29
C LYS A 16 61.63 14.22 -4.58
N ALA A 17 62.13 14.85 -5.65
CA ALA A 17 62.23 14.38 -7.04
C ALA A 17 60.98 13.83 -7.78
N PHE A 18 60.43 14.63 -8.71
CA PHE A 18 59.47 14.18 -9.73
C PHE A 18 60.19 13.99 -11.07
N SER A 19 60.42 12.73 -11.47
CA SER A 19 61.20 12.33 -12.65
C SER A 19 60.32 12.24 -13.91
N MET A 20 60.75 12.90 -15.01
CA MET A 20 60.08 12.98 -16.34
C MET A 20 59.67 11.64 -16.97
N LYS A 21 60.14 10.50 -16.45
CA LYS A 21 59.68 9.16 -16.87
C LYS A 21 58.24 8.87 -16.44
N LYS A 22 57.76 9.48 -15.35
CA LYS A 22 56.39 9.31 -14.85
C LYS A 22 55.35 10.04 -15.71
N LEU A 23 55.76 11.12 -16.40
CA LEU A 23 54.90 11.87 -17.31
C LEU A 23 54.64 11.08 -18.62
N LEU A 24 55.65 10.37 -19.12
CA LEU A 24 55.54 9.57 -20.34
C LEU A 24 54.63 8.34 -20.16
N THR A 25 54.65 7.71 -18.98
CA THR A 25 53.77 6.58 -18.64
C THR A 25 52.29 6.97 -18.55
N CYS A 26 51.98 8.21 -18.14
CA CYS A 26 50.59 8.70 -18.07
C CYS A 26 49.97 8.89 -19.46
N ILE A 27 50.76 9.30 -20.46
CA ILE A 27 50.28 9.50 -21.83
C ILE A 27 49.99 8.14 -22.51
N PHE A 28 50.83 7.13 -22.25
CA PHE A 28 50.62 5.78 -22.77
C PHE A 28 49.36 5.10 -22.18
N PHE A 29 49.05 5.37 -20.91
CA PHE A 29 47.84 4.85 -20.26
C PHE A 29 46.54 5.55 -20.72
N SER A 30 46.64 6.80 -21.21
CA SER A 30 45.49 7.57 -21.70
C SER A 30 45.06 7.18 -23.13
N VAL A 31 45.94 6.63 -23.96
CA VAL A 31 45.62 6.25 -25.35
C VAL A 31 44.91 4.89 -25.45
N VAL A 32 45.07 4.02 -24.45
CA VAL A 32 44.38 2.71 -24.38
C VAL A 32 42.87 2.87 -24.06
N CYS A 33 42.42 4.02 -23.55
CA CYS A 33 41.01 4.27 -23.26
C CYS A 33 40.16 4.73 -24.46
N ALA A 34 40.75 4.96 -25.65
CA ALA A 34 40.01 5.49 -26.81
C ALA A 34 39.37 4.41 -27.71
N GLY A 35 39.52 3.11 -27.41
CA GLY A 35 39.08 1.99 -28.27
C GLY A 35 37.71 1.38 -27.96
N GLY A 36 36.86 2.01 -27.15
CA GLY A 36 35.58 1.44 -26.72
C GLY A 36 34.36 1.96 -27.48
N PHE A 37 34.13 1.55 -28.73
CA PHE A 37 32.81 1.71 -29.36
C PHE A 37 31.83 0.67 -28.78
N ALA A 38 31.23 0.98 -27.64
CA ALA A 38 30.21 0.14 -27.00
C ALA A 38 28.85 0.83 -26.99
N GLN A 39 28.26 1.06 -28.17
CA GLN A 39 26.84 1.41 -28.30
C GLN A 39 26.23 0.71 -29.51
N THR A 40 25.93 -0.58 -29.36
CA THR A 40 24.94 -1.24 -30.23
C THR A 40 23.55 -0.83 -29.74
N LYS A 41 22.73 -0.24 -30.63
CA LYS A 41 21.33 0.08 -30.37
C LYS A 41 20.59 -1.21 -30.01
N GLY A 42 20.25 -1.39 -28.74
CA GLY A 42 19.43 -2.50 -28.27
C GLY A 42 17.99 -2.35 -28.73
N THR A 43 17.57 -3.12 -29.72
CA THR A 43 16.15 -3.37 -30.00
C THR A 43 15.63 -4.33 -28.94
N VAL A 44 14.86 -3.82 -27.98
CA VAL A 44 14.18 -4.64 -26.98
C VAL A 44 12.97 -5.30 -27.66
N THR A 45 13.17 -6.47 -28.25
CA THR A 45 12.06 -7.37 -28.59
C THR A 45 11.57 -8.02 -27.30
N VAL A 46 10.45 -7.52 -26.78
CA VAL A 46 9.78 -8.06 -25.59
C VAL A 46 9.19 -9.43 -25.93
N VAL A 47 9.95 -10.49 -25.69
CA VAL A 47 9.43 -11.86 -25.63
C VAL A 47 8.68 -11.97 -24.31
N LYS A 48 7.35 -11.87 -24.34
CA LYS A 48 6.52 -12.18 -23.17
C LYS A 48 6.35 -13.69 -23.13
N ASP A 49 6.82 -14.32 -22.06
CA ASP A 49 6.56 -15.73 -21.80
C ASP A 49 5.05 -16.00 -21.73
N PRO A 50 4.52 -17.01 -22.46
CA PRO A 50 3.09 -17.32 -22.51
C PRO A 50 2.50 -17.91 -21.22
N LEU A 51 3.27 -18.00 -20.12
CA LEU A 51 2.77 -18.47 -18.82
C LEU A 51 1.87 -17.45 -18.09
N ILE A 52 1.86 -16.19 -18.53
CA ILE A 52 1.03 -15.15 -17.91
C ILE A 52 -0.47 -15.44 -18.13
N ASP A 53 -0.84 -15.96 -19.29
CA ASP A 53 -2.24 -16.16 -19.67
C ASP A 53 -2.92 -17.24 -18.80
N SER A 54 -2.20 -18.33 -18.50
CA SER A 54 -2.73 -19.42 -17.66
C SER A 54 -2.96 -19.01 -16.20
N LEU A 55 -2.12 -18.11 -15.66
CA LEU A 55 -2.28 -17.61 -14.29
C LEU A 55 -3.45 -16.62 -14.16
N ILE A 56 -3.76 -15.88 -15.23
CA ILE A 56 -4.96 -15.03 -15.29
C ILE A 56 -6.20 -15.90 -15.33
N GLU A 57 -6.24 -16.91 -16.21
CA GLU A 57 -7.38 -17.81 -16.33
C GLU A 57 -7.67 -18.57 -15.02
N LYS A 58 -6.64 -19.15 -14.38
CA LYS A 58 -6.79 -19.88 -13.13
C LYS A 58 -7.28 -19.00 -11.98
N ARG A 59 -6.92 -17.70 -11.97
CA ARG A 59 -7.42 -16.73 -10.99
C ARG A 59 -8.87 -16.31 -11.27
N LEU A 60 -9.26 -16.23 -12.53
CA LEU A 60 -10.64 -15.90 -12.94
C LEU A 60 -11.62 -17.03 -12.59
N GLU A 61 -11.22 -18.30 -12.75
CA GLU A 61 -12.06 -19.45 -12.40
C GLU A 61 -12.33 -19.57 -10.90
N LEU A 62 -11.31 -19.38 -10.06
CA LEU A 62 -11.46 -19.38 -8.60
C LEU A 62 -12.38 -18.24 -8.12
N SER A 63 -12.35 -17.10 -8.82
CA SER A 63 -13.21 -15.95 -8.51
C SER A 63 -14.67 -16.18 -8.94
N LYS A 64 -14.91 -16.87 -10.07
CA LYS A 64 -16.26 -17.21 -10.57
C LYS A 64 -17.01 -18.21 -9.69
N LYS A 65 -16.31 -19.11 -8.98
CA LYS A 65 -16.96 -20.16 -8.18
C LYS A 65 -17.54 -19.68 -6.83
N THR A 66 -17.31 -18.43 -6.41
CA THR A 66 -17.60 -18.01 -5.01
C THR A 66 -18.52 -16.79 -4.84
N ALA A 67 -19.06 -16.15 -5.89
CA ALA A 67 -20.03 -15.08 -5.68
C ALA A 67 -20.98 -14.86 -6.88
N PRO A 68 -22.30 -14.82 -6.68
CA PRO A 68 -23.21 -14.15 -7.60
C PRO A 68 -23.11 -12.65 -7.31
N SER A 69 -22.35 -11.92 -8.11
CA SER A 69 -22.34 -10.46 -8.02
C SER A 69 -22.36 -9.83 -9.40
N THR A 70 -23.58 -9.46 -9.79
CA THR A 70 -23.84 -8.34 -10.67
C THR A 70 -23.12 -7.09 -10.13
N VAL A 71 -22.25 -6.52 -10.98
CA VAL A 71 -21.95 -5.07 -11.08
C VAL A 71 -20.91 -4.48 -10.11
N LYS A 72 -19.62 -4.49 -10.50
CA LYS A 72 -18.84 -3.36 -11.08
C LYS A 72 -17.36 -3.76 -11.22
N ARG A 73 -16.81 -3.60 -12.44
CA ARG A 73 -15.39 -3.79 -12.78
C ARG A 73 -14.61 -2.54 -12.36
N GLY A 74 -13.67 -2.65 -11.43
CA GLY A 74 -12.77 -1.54 -11.06
C GLY A 74 -12.23 -1.65 -9.64
N GLY A 75 -11.40 -2.65 -9.37
CA GLY A 75 -10.81 -2.91 -8.05
C GLY A 75 -11.10 -4.34 -7.63
N ALA A 76 -10.05 -5.14 -7.42
CA ALA A 76 -10.20 -6.49 -6.93
C ALA A 76 -10.98 -6.44 -5.59
N LEU A 77 -12.20 -6.96 -5.58
CA LEU A 77 -13.01 -7.19 -4.40
C LEU A 77 -12.34 -8.26 -3.54
N VAL A 78 -11.22 -7.92 -2.92
CA VAL A 78 -10.64 -8.76 -1.88
C VAL A 78 -11.53 -8.54 -0.67
N ALA A 79 -12.51 -9.44 -0.54
CA ALA A 79 -13.37 -9.51 0.63
C ALA A 79 -12.50 -9.82 1.86
N GLN A 80 -11.97 -8.77 2.48
CA GLN A 80 -11.13 -8.86 3.67
C GLN A 80 -12.02 -8.95 4.91
N MET A 81 -11.60 -9.71 5.92
CA MET A 81 -12.26 -9.68 7.23
C MET A 81 -12.08 -8.29 7.86
N GLY A 82 -13.18 -7.66 8.21
CA GLY A 82 -13.22 -6.37 8.89
C GLY A 82 -14.42 -6.29 9.83
N PHE A 83 -14.88 -5.07 10.09
CA PHE A 83 -15.95 -4.78 11.05
C PHE A 83 -16.99 -3.84 10.45
N ARG A 84 -18.25 -4.05 10.82
CA ARG A 84 -19.37 -3.13 10.54
C ARG A 84 -20.13 -2.83 11.82
N VAL A 85 -20.78 -1.67 11.85
CA VAL A 85 -21.64 -1.27 12.97
C VAL A 85 -23.10 -1.48 12.56
N GLN A 86 -23.83 -2.30 13.29
CA GLN A 86 -25.28 -2.37 13.18
C GLN A 86 -25.89 -1.15 13.86
N VAL A 87 -26.84 -0.48 13.19
CA VAL A 87 -27.51 0.72 13.71
C VAL A 87 -29.01 0.50 13.97
N PHE A 88 -29.61 -0.49 13.30
CA PHE A 88 -31.03 -0.81 13.46
C PHE A 88 -31.29 -2.29 13.16
N TYR A 89 -32.31 -2.85 13.80
CA TYR A 89 -32.89 -4.14 13.43
C TYR A 89 -34.40 -4.12 13.68
N GLY A 90 -35.18 -4.87 12.88
CA GLY A 90 -36.63 -4.97 13.07
C GLY A 90 -37.32 -5.76 11.96
N SER A 91 -38.58 -6.14 12.16
CA SER A 91 -39.36 -6.93 11.20
C SER A 91 -39.95 -6.08 10.07
N ASP A 92 -40.17 -4.78 10.29
CA ASP A 92 -40.73 -3.88 9.27
C ASP A 92 -39.65 -3.35 8.31
N ARG A 93 -39.74 -3.83 7.06
CA ARG A 93 -38.93 -3.36 5.95
C ARG A 93 -38.98 -1.84 5.79
N ARG A 94 -40.18 -1.23 5.82
CA ARG A 94 -40.34 0.22 5.57
C ARG A 94 -39.62 1.04 6.62
N GLN A 95 -39.68 0.62 7.88
CA GLN A 95 -38.93 1.25 8.96
C GLN A 95 -37.42 1.14 8.74
N THR A 96 -36.90 -0.02 8.33
CA THR A 96 -35.47 -0.19 8.03
C THR A 96 -34.99 0.77 6.94
N PHE A 97 -35.74 0.91 5.84
CA PHE A 97 -35.38 1.84 4.76
C PHE A 97 -35.44 3.31 5.20
N ARG A 98 -36.38 3.67 6.07
CA ARG A 98 -36.46 5.02 6.65
C ARG A 98 -35.23 5.33 7.50
N GLU A 99 -34.82 4.42 8.39
CA GLU A 99 -33.60 4.59 9.18
C GLU A 99 -32.34 4.61 8.31
N GLN A 100 -32.30 3.81 7.23
CA GLN A 100 -31.20 3.87 6.26
C GLN A 100 -31.11 5.25 5.60
N ALA A 101 -32.23 5.82 5.15
CA ALA A 101 -32.26 7.14 4.54
C ALA A 101 -31.81 8.22 5.53
N ARG A 102 -32.29 8.16 6.77
CA ARG A 102 -31.84 9.04 7.86
C ARG A 102 -30.35 8.94 8.12
N PHE A 103 -29.79 7.73 8.15
CA PHE A 103 -28.36 7.51 8.34
C PHE A 103 -27.54 8.07 7.17
N LYS A 104 -27.95 7.78 5.92
CA LYS A 104 -27.27 8.28 4.72
C LYS A 104 -27.27 9.81 4.64
N ALA A 105 -28.36 10.45 5.07
CA ALA A 105 -28.44 11.91 5.12
C ALA A 105 -27.45 12.52 6.12
N ALA A 106 -27.26 11.87 7.28
CA ALA A 106 -26.31 12.32 8.29
C ALA A 106 -24.85 11.96 7.96
N TYR A 107 -24.62 10.81 7.32
CA TYR A 107 -23.29 10.25 7.04
C TYR A 107 -23.16 9.80 5.57
N PRO A 108 -23.11 10.76 4.61
CA PRO A 108 -23.08 10.44 3.18
C PRO A 108 -21.80 9.70 2.74
N LYS A 109 -20.72 9.81 3.52
CA LYS A 109 -19.44 9.15 3.24
C LYS A 109 -19.45 7.65 3.59
N LEU A 110 -20.40 7.20 4.42
CA LEU A 110 -20.43 5.83 4.92
C LEU A 110 -21.43 4.99 4.13
N ASN A 111 -20.97 3.82 3.69
CA ASN A 111 -21.84 2.85 3.04
C ASN A 111 -22.81 2.21 4.05
N THR A 112 -23.98 1.82 3.56
CA THR A 112 -25.02 1.14 4.36
C THR A 112 -25.40 -0.18 3.69
N TYR A 113 -25.67 -1.18 4.50
CA TYR A 113 -25.95 -2.55 4.09
C TYR A 113 -27.21 -3.03 4.82
N ILE A 114 -28.19 -3.51 4.08
CA ILE A 114 -29.39 -4.14 4.64
C ILE A 114 -29.31 -5.63 4.37
N THR A 115 -29.40 -6.42 5.43
CA THR A 115 -29.47 -7.88 5.34
C THR A 115 -30.79 -8.36 5.91
N TYR A 116 -31.50 -9.21 5.18
CA TYR A 116 -32.69 -9.88 5.68
C TYR A 116 -32.30 -11.25 6.24
N LYS A 117 -32.65 -11.50 7.49
CA LYS A 117 -32.55 -12.81 8.12
C LYS A 117 -33.84 -13.03 8.90
N GLU A 118 -34.66 -13.95 8.39
CA GLU A 118 -36.02 -14.17 8.87
C GLU A 118 -36.11 -14.24 10.40
N PRO A 119 -37.10 -13.54 11.00
CA PRO A 119 -38.09 -12.64 10.40
C PRO A 119 -37.65 -11.16 10.29
N ASN A 120 -36.38 -10.84 10.57
CA ASN A 120 -35.91 -9.48 10.79
C ASN A 120 -34.97 -8.95 9.70
N TYR A 121 -35.00 -7.64 9.52
CA TYR A 121 -34.03 -6.86 8.76
C TYR A 121 -32.97 -6.30 9.69
N TYR A 122 -31.73 -6.27 9.21
CA TYR A 122 -30.56 -5.76 9.90
C TYR A 122 -29.95 -4.65 9.05
N LEU A 123 -29.80 -3.46 9.62
CA LEU A 123 -29.12 -2.33 8.98
C LEU A 123 -27.73 -2.17 9.59
N ARG A 124 -26.70 -2.44 8.77
CA ARG A 124 -25.28 -2.29 9.10
C ARG A 124 -24.65 -1.18 8.29
N VAL A 125 -23.64 -0.51 8.83
CA VAL A 125 -23.01 0.66 8.22
C VAL A 125 -21.50 0.62 8.37
N GLY A 126 -20.82 1.25 7.41
CA GLY A 126 -19.38 1.39 7.34
C GLY A 126 -18.66 0.09 6.96
N ASP A 127 -17.39 0.23 6.59
CA ASP A 127 -16.46 -0.86 6.32
C ASP A 127 -15.16 -0.54 7.05
N PHE A 128 -14.97 -1.12 8.24
CA PHE A 128 -13.85 -0.78 9.13
C PHE A 128 -12.79 -1.88 9.14
N ARG A 129 -11.52 -1.49 9.02
CA ARG A 129 -10.41 -2.45 9.08
C ARG A 129 -10.12 -2.87 10.51
N THR A 130 -10.29 -1.94 11.45
CA THR A 130 -10.01 -2.18 12.87
C THR A 130 -11.26 -2.04 13.73
N ARG A 131 -11.30 -2.78 14.83
CA ARG A 131 -12.40 -2.66 15.82
C ARG A 131 -12.44 -1.26 16.45
N LEU A 132 -11.28 -0.61 16.60
CA LEU A 132 -11.18 0.73 17.19
C LEU A 132 -11.92 1.77 16.33
N GLU A 133 -11.78 1.72 15.00
CA GLU A 133 -12.54 2.59 14.09
C GLU A 133 -14.05 2.39 14.23
N ALA A 134 -14.50 1.13 14.22
CA ALA A 134 -15.91 0.80 14.42
C ALA A 134 -16.43 1.29 15.78
N GLN A 135 -15.61 1.19 16.84
CA GLN A 135 -15.94 1.68 18.17
C GLN A 135 -16.07 3.20 18.22
N ARG A 136 -15.22 3.94 17.50
CA ARG A 136 -15.32 5.41 17.39
C ARG A 136 -16.66 5.81 16.77
N LEU A 137 -17.00 5.22 15.61
CA LEU A 137 -18.30 5.47 14.99
C LEU A 137 -19.44 5.09 15.94
N MET A 138 -19.35 3.94 16.61
CA MET A 138 -20.39 3.52 17.55
C MET A 138 -20.60 4.56 18.66
N ASN A 139 -19.53 5.14 19.20
CA ASN A 139 -19.63 6.17 20.24
C ASN A 139 -20.27 7.47 19.71
N GLU A 140 -20.00 7.84 18.46
CA GLU A 140 -20.66 8.98 17.81
C GLU A 140 -22.16 8.72 17.61
N LEU A 141 -22.52 7.53 17.16
CA LEU A 141 -23.90 7.14 16.87
C LEU A 141 -24.74 6.90 18.12
N ARG A 142 -24.13 6.62 19.28
CA ARG A 142 -24.84 6.33 20.54
C ARG A 142 -25.84 7.40 20.95
N LYS A 143 -25.64 8.65 20.54
CA LYS A 143 -26.55 9.77 20.83
C LYS A 143 -27.84 9.70 20.01
N SER A 144 -27.77 9.13 18.81
CA SER A 144 -28.86 9.17 17.80
C SER A 144 -29.52 7.81 17.58
N PHE A 145 -28.80 6.72 17.88
CA PHE A 145 -29.22 5.34 17.64
C PHE A 145 -28.96 4.51 18.91
N PRO A 146 -30.00 3.96 19.56
CA PRO A 146 -29.84 3.15 20.77
C PRO A 146 -29.37 1.72 20.47
N THR A 147 -29.65 1.19 19.27
CA THR A 147 -29.38 -0.20 18.89
C THR A 147 -28.07 -0.33 18.13
N LEU A 148 -26.95 -0.30 18.85
CA LEU A 148 -25.61 -0.32 18.25
C LEU A 148 -24.78 -1.54 18.65
N PHE A 149 -24.29 -2.26 17.64
CA PHE A 149 -23.44 -3.44 17.84
C PHE A 149 -22.36 -3.55 16.75
N ILE A 150 -21.17 -3.99 17.11
CA ILE A 150 -20.07 -4.21 16.16
C ILE A 150 -20.06 -5.68 15.74
N PHE A 151 -20.09 -5.93 14.43
CA PHE A 151 -20.00 -7.26 13.85
C PHE A 151 -18.71 -7.40 13.05
N ARG A 152 -18.05 -8.56 13.18
CA ARG A 152 -16.91 -8.93 12.37
C ARG A 152 -17.40 -9.68 11.14
N GLU A 153 -17.18 -9.14 9.94
CA GLU A 153 -17.63 -9.74 8.69
C GLU A 153 -16.71 -9.40 7.52
N LYS A 154 -16.95 -10.02 6.37
CA LYS A 154 -16.24 -9.67 5.14
C LYS A 154 -16.71 -8.29 4.69
N ILE A 155 -15.79 -7.34 4.64
CA ILE A 155 -16.06 -5.97 4.22
C ILE A 155 -15.56 -5.72 2.80
N ASN A 156 -16.10 -4.68 2.18
CA ASN A 156 -15.57 -4.19 0.92
C ASN A 156 -14.31 -3.37 1.21
N ALA A 157 -13.27 -3.55 0.39
CA ALA A 157 -12.11 -2.69 0.48
C ALA A 157 -12.54 -1.24 0.18
N PRO A 158 -12.04 -0.24 0.94
CA PRO A 158 -12.27 1.15 0.59
C PRO A 158 -11.78 1.40 -0.83
N ALA A 159 -12.56 2.16 -1.61
CA ALA A 159 -12.11 2.60 -2.92
C ALA A 159 -10.87 3.47 -2.73
N LEU A 160 -9.76 3.09 -3.34
CA LEU A 160 -8.59 3.95 -3.43
C LEU A 160 -8.98 5.11 -4.34
N ASP A 161 -9.09 6.30 -3.76
CA ASP A 161 -9.17 7.53 -4.53
C ASP A 161 -7.83 7.72 -5.24
N SER A 162 -7.81 7.50 -6.55
CA SER A 162 -6.62 7.70 -7.38
C SER A 162 -6.31 9.18 -7.65
N ASN A 163 -6.85 10.10 -6.84
CA ASN A 163 -6.59 11.52 -7.01
C ASN A 163 -5.28 11.86 -6.29
N ASN A 164 -4.17 11.50 -6.94
CA ASN A 164 -2.84 12.01 -6.66
C ASN A 164 -2.82 13.51 -6.97
N ASN A 165 -3.12 14.33 -5.98
CA ASN A 165 -2.74 15.74 -5.98
C ASN A 165 -1.93 15.96 -4.70
N ASP A 166 -0.64 15.62 -4.79
CA ASP A 166 0.42 16.22 -3.96
C ASP A 166 0.51 17.72 -4.24
#